data_AF-A0A2N4U3L4-F1
#
_entry.id   AF-A0A2N4U3L4-F1
#
_cell.length_a   1.000
_cell.length_b   1.000
_cell.length_c   1.000
_cell.angle_alpha   90.00
_cell.angle_beta   90.00
_cell.angle_gamma   90.00
#
_symmetry.space_group_name_H-M   'P 1'
#
loop_
_entity.id
_entity.type
_entity.pdbx_description
1 polymer ?
#
loop_
_entity_poly.entity_id
_entity_poly.type
_entity_poly.pdbx_seq_one_letter_code
_entity_poly.pdbx_strand_id
1 'polypeptide(L)'
;MKFKREAWRALQPSPVHEGEYEVKLDTGDVIRAVYQQQQWTQDASRFTRWRGRLLKGLNKPKLRRSALDRYRADASPTYAPAADGAHFLARRAVSLDVPLRAYQYYLVLQTLDPTLLDKVDRQWIERFLAAPSLSKEKLQARHHKVDVFFKKRGGHPARG
;
A
#
# COMPACT_ATOMS: atom_id res chain seq x y z
N MET A 1 0.86 -18.29 -20.50
CA MET A 1 1.31 -17.37 -19.43
C MET A 1 1.33 -18.13 -18.10
N LYS A 2 2.46 -18.20 -17.40
CA LYS A 2 2.61 -19.02 -16.18
C LYS A 2 2.77 -18.13 -14.94
N PHE A 3 1.81 -18.24 -14.03
CA PHE A 3 1.72 -17.57 -12.74
C PHE A 3 2.83 -18.05 -11.79
N LYS A 4 3.37 -17.20 -10.91
CA LYS A 4 3.98 -17.64 -9.66
C LYS A 4 3.02 -17.32 -8.52
N ARG A 5 2.42 -18.38 -7.98
CA ARG A 5 1.51 -18.33 -6.84
C ARG A 5 2.33 -18.02 -5.58
N GLU A 6 1.83 -17.13 -4.72
CA GLU A 6 2.42 -16.97 -3.39
C GLU A 6 2.31 -18.27 -2.59
N ALA A 7 3.19 -18.43 -1.60
CA ALA A 7 3.10 -19.52 -0.66
C ALA A 7 1.77 -19.46 0.10
N TRP A 8 1.16 -20.62 0.31
CA TRP A 8 -0.03 -20.75 1.15
C TRP A 8 0.31 -20.37 2.59
N ARG A 9 -0.46 -19.46 3.17
CA ARG A 9 -0.39 -19.05 4.57
C ARG A 9 -1.46 -19.76 5.38
N ALA A 10 -1.20 -19.95 6.68
CA ALA A 10 -2.20 -20.45 7.62
C ALA A 10 -3.39 -19.47 7.72
N LEU A 11 -4.57 -19.98 8.12
CA LEU A 11 -5.77 -19.14 8.22
C LEU A 11 -5.62 -18.01 9.25
N GLN A 12 -4.82 -18.25 10.29
CA GLN A 12 -4.38 -17.24 11.24
C GLN A 12 -2.86 -17.02 11.13
N PRO A 13 -2.39 -15.76 11.17
CA PRO A 13 -3.18 -14.54 11.29
C PRO A 13 -4.00 -14.23 10.02
N SER A 14 -5.16 -13.61 10.20
CA SER A 14 -6.02 -13.12 9.11
C SER A 14 -5.26 -12.15 8.19
N PRO A 15 -5.70 -11.96 6.93
CA PRO A 15 -5.06 -11.02 6.03
C PRO A 15 -5.05 -9.59 6.60
N VAL A 16 -3.94 -8.88 6.40
CA VAL A 16 -3.79 -7.50 6.87
C VAL A 16 -4.57 -6.51 5.99
N HIS A 17 -4.79 -6.89 4.72
CA HIS A 17 -5.42 -6.02 3.73
C HIS A 17 -6.79 -6.56 3.33
N GLU A 18 -7.75 -5.66 3.16
CA GLU A 18 -9.03 -5.99 2.53
C GLU A 18 -8.82 -6.25 1.03
N GLY A 19 -9.60 -7.16 0.44
CA GLY A 19 -9.53 -7.51 -0.97
C GLY A 19 -9.79 -8.99 -1.26
N GLU A 20 -9.59 -9.39 -2.52
CA GLU A 20 -9.79 -10.76 -3.01
C GLU A 20 -8.53 -11.64 -2.82
N TYR A 21 -8.73 -12.83 -2.25
CA TYR A 21 -7.71 -13.83 -1.96
C TYR A 21 -8.08 -15.17 -2.57
N GLU A 22 -7.08 -16.02 -2.80
CA GLU A 22 -7.32 -17.44 -3.02
C GLU A 22 -7.29 -18.16 -1.67
N VAL A 23 -8.35 -18.89 -1.35
CA VAL A 23 -8.45 -19.70 -0.14
C VAL A 23 -8.53 -21.17 -0.51
N LYS A 24 -7.88 -22.01 0.29
CA LYS A 24 -7.95 -23.45 0.18
C LYS A 24 -9.00 -23.95 1.16
N LEU A 25 -9.92 -24.78 0.68
CA LEU A 25 -10.95 -25.42 1.49
C LEU A 25 -10.40 -26.67 2.19
N ASP A 26 -11.13 -27.16 3.18
CA ASP A 26 -10.94 -28.46 3.82
C ASP A 26 -11.03 -29.63 2.83
N THR A 27 -11.87 -29.51 1.80
CA THR A 27 -11.97 -30.43 0.66
C THR A 27 -10.72 -30.45 -0.22
N GLY A 28 -9.85 -29.46 -0.07
CA GLY A 28 -8.66 -29.27 -0.91
C GLY A 28 -8.88 -28.34 -2.10
N ASP A 29 -10.13 -27.94 -2.38
CA ASP A 29 -10.48 -27.02 -3.45
C ASP A 29 -9.91 -25.62 -3.22
N VAL A 30 -9.69 -24.88 -4.30
CA VAL A 30 -9.22 -23.50 -4.25
C VAL A 30 -10.29 -22.59 -4.82
N ILE A 31 -10.84 -21.74 -3.96
CA ILE A 31 -11.85 -20.74 -4.33
C ILE A 31 -11.30 -19.32 -4.14
N ARG A 32 -12.06 -18.33 -4.59
CA ARG A 32 -11.77 -16.92 -4.35
C ARG A 32 -12.68 -16.38 -3.25
N ALA A 33 -12.08 -15.74 -2.26
CA ALA A 33 -12.77 -15.16 -1.11
C ALA A 33 -12.39 -13.68 -0.94
N VAL A 34 -13.34 -12.86 -0.50
CA VAL A 34 -13.07 -11.45 -0.18
C VAL A 34 -12.91 -11.31 1.32
N TYR A 35 -11.89 -10.57 1.72
CA TYR A 35 -11.68 -10.15 3.11
C TYR A 35 -12.02 -8.67 3.21
N GLN A 36 -12.96 -8.29 4.08
CA GLN A 36 -13.44 -6.92 4.23
C GLN A 36 -13.90 -6.71 5.68
N GLN A 37 -13.69 -5.51 6.25
CA GLN A 37 -14.06 -5.18 7.63
C GLN A 37 -13.48 -6.17 8.66
N GLN A 38 -12.24 -6.61 8.43
CA GLN A 38 -11.54 -7.61 9.25
C GLN A 38 -12.21 -9.00 9.30
N GLN A 39 -13.10 -9.30 8.36
CA GLN A 39 -13.79 -10.58 8.27
C GLN A 39 -13.77 -11.12 6.84
N TRP A 40 -13.85 -12.44 6.70
CA TRP A 40 -14.11 -13.04 5.39
C TRP A 40 -15.58 -12.83 5.07
N THR A 41 -15.88 -12.37 3.86
CA THR A 41 -17.27 -12.17 3.40
C THR A 41 -18.00 -13.49 3.14
N GLN A 42 -17.24 -14.57 3.05
CA GLN A 42 -17.71 -15.95 2.88
C GLN A 42 -17.50 -16.72 4.18
N ASP A 43 -18.26 -17.80 4.35
CA ASP A 43 -18.10 -18.67 5.51
C ASP A 43 -16.68 -19.26 5.58
N ALA A 44 -15.90 -18.77 6.55
CA ALA A 44 -14.51 -19.13 6.75
C ALA A 44 -14.34 -20.44 7.53
N SER A 45 -15.43 -21.07 8.00
CA SER A 45 -15.38 -22.34 8.75
C SER A 45 -14.71 -23.46 7.96
N ARG A 46 -14.80 -23.39 6.62
CA ARG A 46 -14.26 -24.36 5.68
C ARG A 46 -12.87 -24.00 5.16
N PHE A 47 -12.31 -22.85 5.55
CA PHE A 47 -11.04 -22.37 5.01
C PHE A 47 -9.88 -22.96 5.81
N THR A 48 -8.89 -23.51 5.13
CA THR A 48 -7.69 -24.08 5.76
C THR A 48 -6.46 -23.20 5.58
N ARG A 49 -6.35 -22.54 4.42
CA ARG A 49 -5.21 -21.68 4.05
C ARG A 49 -5.67 -20.55 3.15
N TRP A 50 -4.93 -19.46 3.14
CA TRP A 50 -5.13 -18.37 2.19
C TRP A 50 -3.82 -17.97 1.52
N ARG A 51 -3.89 -17.32 0.36
CA ARG A 51 -2.76 -16.61 -0.25
C ARG A 51 -3.24 -15.38 -1.00
N GLY A 52 -2.41 -14.35 -1.00
CA GLY A 52 -2.69 -13.12 -1.75
C GLY A 52 -2.72 -13.36 -3.25
N ARG A 53 -3.50 -12.52 -3.95
CA ARG A 53 -3.22 -12.23 -5.36
C ARG A 53 -2.30 -11.02 -5.44
N LEU A 54 -1.13 -11.23 -6.03
CA LEU A 54 -0.23 -10.16 -6.43
C LEU A 54 -0.91 -9.27 -7.48
N LEU A 55 -1.02 -7.98 -7.17
CA LEU A 55 -1.51 -6.94 -8.09
C LEU A 55 -0.74 -7.03 -9.42
N LYS A 56 -1.48 -7.19 -10.52
CA LYS A 56 -0.93 -7.24 -11.88
C LYS A 56 -0.42 -5.83 -12.24
N GLY A 57 0.90 -5.67 -12.33
CA GLY A 57 1.54 -4.40 -12.72
C GLY A 57 2.66 -3.94 -11.78
N LEU A 58 2.69 -4.41 -10.53
CA LEU A 58 3.58 -3.87 -9.49
C LEU A 58 4.87 -4.67 -9.24
N ASN A 59 5.07 -5.81 -9.91
CA ASN A 59 6.21 -6.72 -9.66
C ASN A 59 7.03 -7.07 -10.92
N LYS A 60 7.42 -6.07 -11.72
CA LYS A 60 8.72 -6.17 -12.38
C LYS A 60 9.76 -5.63 -11.39
N PRO A 61 10.62 -6.45 -10.75
CA PRO A 61 11.93 -5.93 -10.43
C PRO A 61 12.55 -5.65 -11.79
N LYS A 62 12.59 -4.37 -12.19
CA LYS A 62 13.41 -3.95 -13.32
C LYS A 62 14.84 -4.31 -12.94
N LEU A 63 15.28 -5.49 -13.40
CA LEU A 63 16.50 -6.20 -13.01
C LEU A 63 17.78 -5.52 -13.54
N ARG A 64 17.72 -4.26 -13.96
CA ARG A 64 18.87 -3.47 -14.41
C ARG A 64 18.72 -2.03 -13.94
N ARG A 65 19.78 -1.49 -13.32
CA ARG A 65 19.94 -0.07 -12.98
C ARG A 65 19.55 0.85 -14.15
N SER A 66 19.85 0.45 -15.39
CA SER A 66 19.49 1.18 -16.62
C SER A 66 17.99 1.33 -16.88
N ALA A 67 17.13 0.50 -16.27
CA ALA A 67 15.69 0.65 -16.40
C ALA A 67 15.09 1.60 -15.33
N LEU A 68 15.87 1.93 -14.29
CA LEU A 68 15.63 3.02 -13.36
C LEU A 68 16.09 4.37 -13.93
N ASP A 69 17.00 4.37 -14.90
CA ASP A 69 17.42 5.60 -15.59
C ASP A 69 16.26 6.26 -16.35
N ARG A 70 15.26 5.49 -16.81
CA ARG A 70 13.99 6.06 -17.33
C ARG A 70 13.15 6.80 -16.28
N TYR A 71 13.37 6.57 -14.99
CA TYR A 71 12.78 7.39 -13.92
C TYR A 71 13.72 8.53 -13.48
N ARG A 72 14.96 8.57 -14.01
CA ARG A 72 15.96 9.62 -13.76
C ARG A 72 16.15 10.58 -14.94
N ALA A 73 15.67 10.24 -16.14
CA ALA A 73 16.05 10.93 -17.37
C ALA A 73 14.92 11.62 -18.13
N ASP A 74 13.65 11.50 -17.73
CA ASP A 74 12.61 12.37 -18.27
C ASP A 74 12.00 13.15 -17.12
N ALA A 75 12.09 14.48 -17.22
CA ALA A 75 11.25 15.40 -16.49
C ALA A 75 9.80 15.15 -16.94
N SER A 76 9.17 14.08 -16.46
CA SER A 76 7.75 13.90 -16.62
C SER A 76 7.10 15.14 -15.99
N PRO A 77 6.29 15.93 -16.73
CA PRO A 77 5.59 17.08 -16.16
C PRO A 77 4.64 16.67 -15.03
N THR A 78 4.38 15.36 -14.91
CA THR A 78 3.53 14.74 -13.90
C THR A 78 4.33 13.89 -12.93
N TYR A 79 4.03 14.03 -11.64
CA TYR A 79 4.60 13.26 -10.54
C TYR A 79 4.11 11.81 -10.46
N ALA A 80 3.46 11.27 -11.52
CA ALA A 80 2.77 9.99 -11.51
C ALA A 80 3.65 8.81 -11.05
N PRO A 81 4.89 8.60 -11.54
CA PRO A 81 5.75 7.52 -11.03
C PRO A 81 6.11 7.65 -9.55
N ALA A 82 6.25 8.89 -9.07
CA ALA A 82 6.55 9.17 -7.68
C ALA A 82 5.31 8.97 -6.79
N ALA A 83 4.12 9.28 -7.31
CA ALA A 83 2.84 9.02 -6.65
C ALA A 83 2.60 7.51 -6.51
N ASP A 84 2.75 6.73 -7.59
CA ASP A 84 2.67 5.26 -7.55
C ASP A 84 3.66 4.66 -6.54
N GLY A 85 4.90 5.18 -6.54
CA GLY A 85 5.94 4.78 -5.59
C GLY A 85 5.58 5.09 -4.14
N ALA A 86 5.03 6.29 -3.88
CA ALA A 86 4.56 6.69 -2.55
C ALA A 86 3.41 5.80 -2.08
N HIS A 87 2.45 5.50 -2.95
CA HIS A 87 1.34 4.59 -2.64
C HIS A 87 1.83 3.18 -2.26
N PHE A 88 2.73 2.62 -3.08
CA PHE A 88 3.34 1.31 -2.79
C PHE A 88 4.08 1.31 -1.45
N LEU A 89 4.92 2.31 -1.19
CA LEU A 89 5.71 2.40 0.03
C LEU A 89 4.83 2.61 1.27
N ALA A 90 3.72 3.34 1.14
CA ALA A 90 2.75 3.51 2.20
C ALA A 90 2.14 2.17 2.60
N ARG A 91 1.58 1.43 1.63
CA ARG A 91 0.98 0.12 1.88
C ARG A 91 1.99 -0.90 2.41
N ARG A 92 3.22 -0.89 1.89
CA ARG A 92 4.30 -1.74 2.41
C ARG A 92 4.64 -1.39 3.85
N ALA A 93 4.72 -0.12 4.21
CA ALA A 93 4.98 0.30 5.58
C ALA A 93 3.84 -0.08 6.54
N VAL A 94 2.59 -0.06 6.08
CA VAL A 94 1.44 -0.63 6.84
C VAL A 94 1.64 -2.12 7.08
N SER A 95 2.00 -2.90 6.05
CA SER A 95 2.20 -4.35 6.18
C SER A 95 3.36 -4.75 7.10
N LEU A 96 4.31 -3.82 7.32
CA LEU A 96 5.47 -4.00 8.18
C LEU A 96 5.27 -3.41 9.59
N ASP A 97 4.05 -2.95 9.91
CA ASP A 97 3.72 -2.29 11.18
C ASP A 97 4.62 -1.08 11.50
N VAL A 98 4.88 -0.25 10.48
CA VAL A 98 5.67 0.99 10.63
C VAL A 98 4.77 2.21 10.35
N PRO A 99 3.76 2.50 11.19
CA PRO A 99 2.64 3.36 10.84
C PRO A 99 3.03 4.83 10.65
N LEU A 100 4.01 5.36 11.39
CA LEU A 100 4.53 6.72 11.18
C LEU A 100 5.21 6.90 9.82
N ARG A 101 5.82 5.83 9.30
CA ARG A 101 6.46 5.85 7.98
C ARG A 101 5.41 5.70 6.88
N ALA A 102 4.41 4.84 7.08
CA ALA A 102 3.25 4.74 6.20
C ALA A 102 2.54 6.09 6.05
N TYR A 103 2.25 6.74 7.18
CA TYR A 103 1.63 8.07 7.20
C TYR A 103 2.46 9.12 6.44
N GLN A 104 3.79 9.12 6.61
CA GLN A 104 4.66 10.02 5.85
C GLN A 104 4.56 9.81 4.33
N TYR A 105 4.45 8.56 3.87
CA TYR A 105 4.26 8.27 2.45
C TYR A 105 2.88 8.65 1.95
N TYR A 106 1.84 8.49 2.78
CA TYR A 106 0.51 9.00 2.45
C TYR A 106 0.46 10.52 2.35
N LEU A 107 1.21 11.27 3.18
CA LEU A 107 1.35 12.72 3.02
C LEU A 107 1.97 13.08 1.67
N VAL A 108 3.05 12.38 1.27
CA VAL A 108 3.66 12.57 -0.06
C VAL A 108 2.65 12.25 -1.16
N LEU A 109 1.91 11.14 -1.05
CA LEU A 109 0.88 10.77 -2.02
C LEU A 109 -0.22 11.83 -2.14
N GLN A 110 -0.75 12.33 -1.02
CA GLN A 110 -1.76 13.40 -1.01
C GLN A 110 -1.27 14.67 -1.70
N THR A 111 0.03 14.97 -1.59
CA THR A 111 0.64 16.12 -2.28
C THR A 111 0.75 15.88 -3.78
N LEU A 112 1.18 14.68 -4.20
CA LEU A 112 1.48 14.38 -5.60
C LEU A 112 0.24 14.06 -6.42
N ASP A 113 -0.62 13.19 -5.90
CA ASP A 113 -1.84 12.74 -6.54
C ASP A 113 -2.81 12.14 -5.49
N PRO A 114 -3.75 12.95 -4.96
CA PRO A 114 -4.73 12.46 -3.99
C PRO A 114 -5.77 11.50 -4.61
N THR A 115 -5.87 11.42 -5.95
CA THR A 115 -6.86 10.54 -6.60
C THR A 115 -6.52 9.06 -6.46
N LEU A 116 -5.24 8.75 -6.26
CA LEU A 116 -4.73 7.40 -5.98
C LEU A 116 -5.05 6.89 -4.56
N LEU A 117 -5.65 7.72 -3.70
CA LEU A 117 -6.10 7.28 -2.38
C LEU A 117 -7.45 6.58 -2.46
N ASP A 118 -7.41 5.26 -2.39
CA ASP A 118 -8.60 4.43 -2.26
C ASP A 118 -9.31 4.64 -0.91
N LYS A 119 -10.60 4.25 -0.85
CA LYS A 119 -11.42 4.36 0.36
C LYS A 119 -10.77 3.65 1.57
N VAL A 120 -10.13 2.50 1.35
CA VAL A 120 -9.45 1.72 2.40
C VAL A 120 -8.29 2.50 3.00
N ASP A 121 -7.47 3.14 2.15
CA ASP A 121 -6.30 3.89 2.59
C ASP A 121 -6.72 5.16 3.37
N ARG A 122 -7.79 5.84 2.93
CA ARG A 122 -8.37 6.98 3.65
C ARG A 122 -8.84 6.58 5.05
N GLN A 123 -9.59 5.49 5.16
CA GLN A 123 -10.05 4.99 6.46
C GLN A 123 -8.89 4.56 7.35
N TRP A 124 -7.81 4.01 6.79
CA TRP A 124 -6.60 3.71 7.56
C TRP A 124 -5.98 4.99 8.13
N ILE A 125 -5.87 6.06 7.33
CA ILE A 125 -5.33 7.37 7.77
C ILE A 125 -6.19 7.95 8.89
N GLU A 126 -7.52 7.93 8.74
CA GLU A 126 -8.46 8.42 9.76
C GLU A 126 -8.29 7.67 11.09
N ARG A 127 -8.26 6.34 11.06
CA ARG A 127 -8.04 5.51 12.25
C ARG A 127 -6.66 5.76 12.85
N PHE A 128 -5.64 5.91 12.01
CA PHE A 128 -4.30 6.26 12.47
C PHE A 128 -4.32 7.58 13.22
N LEU A 129 -4.90 8.64 12.65
CA LEU A 129 -4.96 9.96 13.30
C LEU A 129 -5.82 10.00 14.57
N ALA A 130 -6.81 9.12 14.70
CA ALA A 130 -7.64 9.00 15.90
C ALA A 130 -6.96 8.24 17.06
N ALA A 131 -5.77 7.65 16.86
CA ALA A 131 -5.12 6.84 17.87
C ALA A 131 -4.60 7.69 19.06
N PRO A 132 -4.94 7.35 20.31
CA PRO A 132 -4.64 8.16 21.49
C PRO A 132 -3.14 8.26 21.85
N SER A 133 -2.29 7.40 21.27
CA SER A 133 -0.84 7.38 21.52
C SER A 133 -0.02 8.29 20.61
N LEU A 134 -0.66 9.02 19.68
CA LEU A 134 0.02 9.93 18.76
C LEU A 134 0.10 11.34 19.35
N SER A 135 1.31 11.73 19.77
CA SER A 135 1.54 13.13 20.12
C SER A 135 1.49 14.02 18.88
N LYS A 136 0.90 15.22 19.04
CA LYS A 136 0.83 16.25 18.00
C LYS A 136 2.20 16.57 17.40
N GLU A 137 3.23 16.56 18.23
CA GLU A 137 4.63 16.79 17.84
C GLU A 137 5.13 15.74 16.84
N LYS A 138 4.81 14.46 17.03
CA LYS A 138 5.22 13.39 16.10
C LYS A 138 4.58 13.57 14.73
N LEU A 139 3.31 13.98 14.69
CA LEU A 139 2.59 14.25 13.44
C LEU A 139 3.16 15.49 12.74
N GLN A 140 3.41 16.56 13.48
CA GLN A 140 4.05 17.78 12.96
C GLN A 140 5.45 17.50 12.41
N ALA A 141 6.24 16.66 13.09
CA ALA A 141 7.56 16.27 12.61
C ALA A 141 7.50 15.50 11.28
N ARG A 142 6.42 14.75 11.00
CA ARG A 142 6.23 14.08 9.70
C ARG A 142 5.83 15.05 8.61
N HIS A 143 4.89 15.96 8.89
CA HIS A 143 4.54 17.06 7.99
C HIS A 143 5.76 17.89 7.61
N HIS A 144 6.52 18.35 8.60
CA HIS A 144 7.73 19.13 8.37
C HIS A 144 8.76 18.41 7.50
N LYS A 145 8.95 17.09 7.67
CA LYS A 145 9.86 16.31 6.82
C LYS A 145 9.42 16.28 5.36
N VAL A 146 8.11 16.20 5.12
CA VAL A 146 7.53 16.23 3.76
C VAL A 146 7.65 17.62 3.16
N ASP A 147 7.34 18.67 3.93
CA ASP A 147 7.51 20.05 3.48
C ASP A 147 8.95 20.37 3.11
N VAL A 148 9.93 19.98 3.94
CA VAL A 148 11.36 20.14 3.65
C VAL A 148 11.75 19.35 2.39
N PHE A 149 11.19 18.16 2.20
CA PHE A 149 11.45 17.35 1.00
C PHE A 149 11.02 18.06 -0.29
N PHE A 150 9.82 18.68 -0.29
CA PHE A 150 9.29 19.40 -1.45
C PHE A 150 9.93 20.78 -1.62
N LYS A 151 10.14 21.54 -0.53
CA LYS A 151 10.83 22.83 -0.56
C LYS A 151 12.22 22.74 -1.20
N LYS A 152 12.98 21.69 -0.90
CA LYS A 152 14.29 21.43 -1.52
C LYS A 152 14.23 21.11 -3.02
N ARG A 153 13.05 20.84 -3.58
CA ARG A 153 12.83 20.39 -4.96
C ARG A 153 11.97 21.36 -5.78
N GLY A 154 11.89 22.63 -5.37
CA GLY A 154 11.12 23.66 -6.08
C GLY A 154 9.70 23.88 -5.55
N GLY A 155 9.36 23.28 -4.40
CA GLY A 155 8.06 23.44 -3.76
C GLY A 155 7.12 22.27 -3.99
N HIS A 156 5.88 22.46 -3.55
CA HIS A 156 4.81 21.48 -3.75
C HIS A 156 4.33 21.53 -5.23
N PRO A 157 4.06 20.37 -5.86
CA PRO A 157 3.40 20.31 -7.17
C PRO A 157 2.14 21.20 -7.22
N ALA A 158 1.86 21.81 -8.36
CA ALA A 158 0.53 22.30 -8.64
C ALA A 158 -0.43 21.11 -8.61
N ARG A 159 -1.46 21.18 -7.76
CA ARG A 159 -2.52 20.16 -7.72
C ARG A 159 -3.27 20.29 -9.05
N GLY A 160 -3.02 19.34 -9.96
CA GLY A 160 -3.74 19.22 -11.23
C GLY A 160 -5.20 18.87 -11.00
#